data_AF-A0A924QI53-F1
#
_entry.id   AF-A0A924QI53-F1
#
_cell.length_a   1.000
_cell.length_b   1.000
_cell.length_c   1.000
_cell.angle_alpha   90.00
_cell.angle_beta   90.00
_cell.angle_gamma   90.00
#
_symmetry.space_group_name_H-M   'P 1'
#
loop_
_entity.id
_entity.type
_entity.pdbx_description
1 polymer ?
#
loop_
_entity_poly.entity_id
_entity_poly.type
_entity_poly.pdbx_seq_one_letter_code
_entity_poly.pdbx_strand_id
1 'polypeptide(L)'
;MAHSLPLTRLACALMCLALAPSMALAQVAPVTPTPTAPLFTPFTAPGALPSLGDNSELSAAAERRIGERIAASIYRDPDYIDDPVLVDYVQSIWQPLLAAARARGELSQELDERFAWTIFLARDRSINAFALPGGYFGLHLGLIGVVSSRDELAAVLGHELSHVTQRHISRLLTQQSRQAPWLIASMILAALVASKSAAAANAAIVGGQALAAQGQLNFSRDMEREADRVGFGVMVDAGFDARGVGSMFEKLQQSARLNDSGGFAYLRSHPLTVQRIAEVQSRLQLVAAPSVSSANTGAARTYHAMMAARAKVLVDPGVDALRALVAEASSPKTPSAGVLYGAALASAKLRDYSAASVWAQQLQTIVQGDAARRAGELLLLELDLMAGKVPPNAASIDLTKTTARADVLVRGRALLAAGQPQAVSSRLYSWVAEHPKDAGAWQMLSTAFNAQGQAVRAIRADAEAHVVELDYPAALDRFKAAQALMREQPGAADFMESSIIDTRARQVALLVKEQALQDKVDR
;
A
#
# COMPACT_ATOMS: atom_id res chain seq x y z
N MET A 1 -64.42 -26.46 48.39
CA MET A 1 -64.92 -27.80 48.77
C MET A 1 -64.04 -28.83 48.07
N ALA A 2 -63.73 -29.98 48.70
CA ALA A 2 -62.69 -30.98 48.31
C ALA A 2 -61.23 -30.43 48.32
N HIS A 3 -60.16 -31.10 48.79
CA HIS A 3 -59.68 -32.52 48.75
C HIS A 3 -59.19 -32.94 47.34
N SER A 4 -58.10 -33.69 47.08
CA SER A 4 -57.04 -34.43 47.85
C SER A 4 -55.99 -34.99 46.82
N LEU A 5 -54.73 -35.43 47.04
CA LEU A 5 -53.71 -35.55 48.13
C LEU A 5 -52.28 -35.75 47.47
N PRO A 6 -51.13 -35.74 48.20
CA PRO A 6 -49.75 -35.73 47.63
C PRO A 6 -48.88 -37.00 47.93
N LEU A 7 -47.53 -36.85 48.06
CA LEU A 7 -46.44 -37.75 48.58
C LEU A 7 -45.45 -38.27 47.48
N THR A 8 -44.08 -38.18 47.49
CA THR A 8 -42.91 -38.29 48.44
C THR A 8 -42.25 -39.71 48.47
N ARG A 9 -40.95 -40.00 48.74
CA ARG A 9 -39.71 -39.28 49.24
C ARG A 9 -38.43 -40.19 49.18
N LEU A 10 -37.20 -39.61 49.29
CA LEU A 10 -35.90 -40.04 49.95
C LEU A 10 -35.40 -41.55 49.98
N ALA A 11 -34.14 -41.97 50.29
CA ALA A 11 -32.75 -41.41 50.29
C ALA A 11 -31.67 -42.45 50.77
N CYS A 12 -30.36 -42.06 50.74
CA CYS A 12 -29.21 -42.55 51.56
C CYS A 12 -28.62 -43.98 51.36
N ALA A 13 -27.39 -44.36 51.79
CA ALA A 13 -26.09 -43.66 52.06
C ALA A 13 -24.95 -44.67 52.47
N LEU A 14 -23.68 -44.20 52.62
CA LEU A 14 -22.53 -44.84 53.34
C LEU A 14 -21.91 -46.16 52.75
N MET A 15 -20.68 -46.66 53.07
CA MET A 15 -19.36 -46.07 53.47
C MET A 15 -18.19 -47.10 53.40
N CYS A 16 -16.93 -46.62 53.36
CA CYS A 16 -15.67 -47.21 53.90
C CYS A 16 -14.84 -48.35 53.23
N LEU A 17 -13.53 -48.25 53.54
CA LEU A 17 -12.31 -49.06 53.23
C LEU A 17 -12.37 -50.53 53.75
N ALA A 18 -11.54 -51.52 53.35
CA ALA A 18 -10.07 -51.57 53.57
C ALA A 18 -9.31 -52.82 53.04
N LEU A 19 -8.03 -52.62 52.67
CA LEU A 19 -6.85 -53.53 52.60
C LEU A 19 -6.87 -54.87 51.79
N ALA A 20 -5.66 -55.40 51.55
CA ALA A 20 -5.32 -56.54 50.68
C ALA A 20 -4.67 -57.72 51.43
N PRO A 21 -4.39 -58.86 50.77
CA PRO A 21 -2.98 -59.16 50.47
C PRO A 21 -2.71 -59.82 49.09
N SER A 22 -1.44 -60.05 48.79
CA SER A 22 -0.91 -60.47 47.47
C SER A 22 -0.87 -61.99 47.24
N MET A 23 -1.02 -62.41 45.99
CA MET A 23 -0.27 -63.54 45.40
C MET A 23 0.10 -63.24 43.95
N ALA A 24 1.22 -63.80 43.48
CA ALA A 24 1.77 -63.55 42.14
C ALA A 24 1.51 -64.72 41.18
N LEU A 25 1.18 -64.39 39.92
CA LEU A 25 1.20 -65.31 38.79
C LEU A 25 1.80 -64.57 37.59
N ALA A 26 2.88 -65.12 37.03
CA ALA A 26 3.55 -64.55 35.87
C ALA A 26 3.00 -65.19 34.58
N GLN A 27 2.52 -64.36 33.65
CA GLN A 27 2.22 -64.82 32.28
C GLN A 27 2.38 -63.68 31.26
N VAL A 28 3.30 -63.91 30.31
CA VAL A 28 3.48 -63.37 28.95
C VAL A 28 2.71 -62.08 28.61
N ALA A 29 3.44 -60.98 28.43
CA ALA A 29 2.90 -59.75 27.85
C ALA A 29 2.66 -59.91 26.32
N PRO A 30 1.47 -59.53 25.78
CA PRO A 30 1.26 -59.46 24.33
C PRO A 30 1.97 -58.24 23.74
N VAL A 31 2.77 -58.45 22.70
CA VAL A 31 3.47 -57.37 21.98
C VAL A 31 2.47 -56.59 21.13
N THR A 32 2.15 -55.36 21.53
CA THR A 32 1.41 -54.41 20.71
C THR A 32 2.35 -53.78 19.68
N PRO A 33 2.09 -53.90 18.36
CA PRO A 33 2.93 -53.26 17.35
C PRO A 33 2.77 -51.74 17.41
N THR A 34 3.88 -51.01 17.50
CA THR A 34 3.90 -49.56 17.38
C THR A 34 3.64 -49.13 15.93
N PRO A 35 2.84 -48.09 15.68
CA PRO A 35 2.65 -47.56 14.33
C PRO A 35 3.93 -46.85 13.88
N THR A 36 4.69 -47.50 12.99
CA THR A 36 5.83 -46.89 12.30
C THR A 36 5.36 -45.82 11.33
N ALA A 37 5.58 -44.55 11.69
CA ALA A 37 5.35 -43.44 10.77
C ALA A 37 6.29 -43.56 9.55
N PRO A 38 5.78 -43.45 8.31
CA PRO A 38 6.64 -43.49 7.12
C PRO A 38 7.52 -42.24 7.07
N LEU A 39 8.83 -42.43 7.05
CA LEU A 39 9.80 -41.38 6.78
C LEU A 39 9.72 -40.94 5.32
N PHE A 40 8.79 -40.04 5.01
CA PHE A 40 8.78 -39.32 3.74
C PHE A 40 10.00 -38.40 3.68
N THR A 41 11.07 -38.87 3.04
CA THR A 41 12.15 -38.00 2.59
C THR A 41 11.59 -37.00 1.57
N PRO A 42 11.78 -35.68 1.75
CA PRO A 42 11.38 -34.73 0.73
C PRO A 42 12.26 -34.94 -0.51
N PHE A 43 11.65 -35.38 -1.61
CA PHE A 43 12.35 -35.49 -2.89
C PHE A 43 12.66 -34.07 -3.38
N THR A 44 13.89 -33.61 -3.14
CA THR A 44 14.38 -32.35 -3.69
C THR A 44 14.46 -32.48 -5.21
N ALA A 45 13.49 -31.87 -5.90
CA ALA A 45 13.54 -31.75 -7.35
C ALA A 45 14.87 -31.08 -7.75
N PRO A 46 15.67 -31.69 -8.65
CA PRO A 46 16.86 -31.02 -9.18
C PRO A 46 16.45 -29.71 -9.86
N GLY A 47 17.29 -28.69 -9.71
CA GLY A 47 16.90 -27.30 -9.96
C GLY A 47 16.26 -27.07 -11.32
N ALA A 48 15.24 -26.20 -11.34
CA ALA A 48 14.62 -25.72 -12.56
C ALA A 48 15.71 -25.24 -13.54
N LEU A 49 15.74 -25.82 -14.74
CA LEU A 49 16.67 -25.41 -15.78
C LEU A 49 16.43 -23.93 -16.10
N PRO A 50 17.48 -23.10 -16.24
CA PRO A 50 17.31 -21.73 -16.70
C PRO A 50 16.54 -21.72 -18.03
N SER A 51 15.63 -20.76 -18.19
CA SER A 51 14.93 -20.57 -19.45
C SER A 51 15.95 -20.21 -20.54
N LEU A 52 16.34 -21.17 -21.36
CA LEU A 52 17.08 -20.96 -22.60
C LEU A 52 16.11 -20.46 -23.69
N GLY A 53 15.44 -19.35 -23.37
CA GLY A 53 14.37 -18.74 -24.15
C GLY A 53 14.69 -17.28 -24.49
N ASP A 54 15.24 -17.11 -25.68
CA ASP A 54 15.53 -15.87 -26.42
C ASP A 54 16.30 -14.74 -25.70
N ASN A 55 17.43 -14.34 -26.29
CA ASN A 55 18.32 -13.29 -25.79
C ASN A 55 17.80 -11.87 -26.11
N SER A 56 16.51 -11.71 -26.40
CA SER A 56 15.89 -10.46 -26.87
C SER A 56 15.14 -9.71 -25.77
N GLU A 57 14.51 -10.42 -24.83
CA GLU A 57 13.75 -9.79 -23.75
C GLU A 57 14.64 -9.21 -22.65
N LEU A 58 14.24 -8.06 -22.11
CA LEU A 58 14.86 -7.49 -20.92
C LEU A 58 14.72 -8.48 -19.74
N SER A 59 15.78 -8.73 -18.97
CA SER A 59 15.70 -9.60 -17.79
C SER A 59 14.98 -8.92 -16.62
N ALA A 60 14.33 -9.69 -15.74
CA ALA A 60 13.59 -9.13 -14.59
C ALA A 60 14.49 -8.28 -13.68
N ALA A 61 15.77 -8.65 -13.53
CA ALA A 61 16.77 -7.88 -12.78
C ALA A 61 17.17 -6.55 -13.47
N ALA A 62 17.12 -6.47 -14.80
CA ALA A 62 17.33 -5.21 -15.52
C ALA A 62 16.07 -4.33 -15.48
N GLU A 63 14.88 -4.92 -15.64
CA GLU A 63 13.59 -4.24 -15.50
C GLU A 63 13.42 -3.64 -14.10
N ARG A 64 13.83 -4.38 -13.06
CA ARG A 64 13.91 -3.94 -11.67
C ARG A 64 14.75 -2.67 -11.50
N ARG A 65 15.96 -2.63 -12.05
CA ARG A 65 16.88 -1.47 -11.95
C ARG A 65 16.32 -0.24 -12.67
N ILE A 66 15.70 -0.41 -13.84
CA ILE A 66 15.02 0.69 -14.53
C ILE A 66 13.91 1.27 -13.63
N GLY A 67 13.12 0.39 -13.02
CA GLY A 67 12.09 0.76 -12.04
C GLY A 67 12.64 1.53 -10.85
N GLU A 68 13.73 1.05 -10.23
CA GLU A 68 14.39 1.69 -9.08
C GLU A 68 14.87 3.11 -9.39
N ARG A 69 15.42 3.37 -10.59
CA ARG A 69 15.85 4.73 -10.97
C ARG A 69 14.67 5.69 -11.16
N ILE A 70 13.55 5.21 -11.69
CA ILE A 70 12.31 6.00 -11.80
C ILE A 70 11.71 6.24 -10.40
N ALA A 71 11.65 5.20 -9.56
CA ALA A 71 11.19 5.30 -8.17
C ALA A 71 12.00 6.32 -7.34
N ALA A 72 13.34 6.33 -7.48
CA ALA A 72 14.21 7.31 -6.81
C ALA A 72 13.93 8.77 -7.23
N SER A 73 13.38 8.99 -8.43
CA SER A 73 12.90 10.32 -8.85
C SER A 73 11.54 10.66 -8.26
N ILE A 74 10.65 9.67 -8.12
CA ILE A 74 9.30 9.83 -7.53
C ILE A 74 9.39 10.14 -6.03
N TYR A 75 10.26 9.47 -5.26
CA TYR A 75 10.45 9.76 -3.83
C TYR A 75 10.93 11.20 -3.56
N ARG A 76 11.62 11.82 -4.52
CA ARG A 76 12.11 13.22 -4.45
C ARG A 76 11.11 14.24 -5.01
N ASP A 77 9.97 13.80 -5.53
CA ASP A 77 8.97 14.65 -6.17
C ASP A 77 8.00 15.26 -5.11
N PRO A 78 7.74 16.58 -5.12
CA PRO A 78 6.88 17.22 -4.11
C PRO A 78 5.40 16.79 -4.16
N ASP A 79 4.95 16.15 -5.24
CA ASP A 79 3.61 15.59 -5.35
C ASP A 79 3.51 14.15 -4.80
N TYR A 80 4.62 13.46 -4.53
CA TYR A 80 4.59 12.18 -3.81
C TYR A 80 4.02 12.39 -2.41
N ILE A 81 3.12 11.49 -1.98
CA ILE A 81 2.45 11.60 -0.68
C ILE A 81 2.38 10.26 0.06
N ASP A 82 3.18 10.14 1.12
CA ASP A 82 3.05 9.06 2.10
C ASP A 82 1.93 9.37 3.12
N ASP A 83 0.68 9.35 2.67
CA ASP A 83 -0.48 9.45 3.55
C ASP A 83 -0.85 8.08 4.12
N PRO A 84 -0.61 7.79 5.41
CA PRO A 84 -0.68 6.42 5.91
C PRO A 84 -2.09 5.85 5.92
N VAL A 85 -3.13 6.70 6.01
CA VAL A 85 -4.54 6.30 6.00
C VAL A 85 -4.98 5.90 4.58
N LEU A 86 -4.61 6.69 3.55
CA LEU A 86 -4.83 6.31 2.16
C LEU A 86 -3.97 5.13 1.72
N VAL A 87 -2.73 5.02 2.20
CA VAL A 87 -1.86 3.86 1.92
C VAL A 87 -2.50 2.58 2.48
N ASP A 88 -2.95 2.54 3.73
CA ASP A 88 -3.66 1.37 4.27
C ASP A 88 -4.95 1.06 3.51
N TYR A 89 -5.72 2.08 3.09
CA TYR A 89 -6.89 1.89 2.24
C TYR A 89 -6.54 1.23 0.90
N VAL A 90 -5.54 1.75 0.18
CA VAL A 90 -5.11 1.20 -1.11
C VAL A 90 -4.50 -0.19 -0.95
N GLN A 91 -3.68 -0.43 0.08
CA GLN A 91 -3.14 -1.75 0.40
C GLN A 91 -4.24 -2.78 0.72
N SER A 92 -5.35 -2.36 1.34
CA SER A 92 -6.53 -3.22 1.57
C SER A 92 -7.23 -3.70 0.29
N ILE A 93 -6.90 -3.11 -0.86
CA ILE A 93 -7.35 -3.53 -2.21
C ILE A 93 -6.22 -4.26 -2.94
N TRP A 94 -5.00 -3.71 -2.87
CA TRP A 94 -3.82 -4.21 -3.57
C TRP A 94 -3.36 -5.61 -3.13
N GLN A 95 -3.35 -5.87 -1.82
CA GLN A 95 -2.88 -7.16 -1.31
C GLN A 95 -3.77 -8.34 -1.72
N PRO A 96 -5.13 -8.24 -1.70
CA PRO A 96 -6.00 -9.22 -2.34
C PRO A 96 -5.72 -9.45 -3.83
N LEU A 97 -5.48 -8.39 -4.61
CA LEU A 97 -5.18 -8.51 -6.05
C LEU A 97 -3.85 -9.25 -6.30
N LEU A 98 -2.79 -8.90 -5.56
CA LEU A 98 -1.51 -9.62 -5.62
C LEU A 98 -1.65 -11.09 -5.20
N ALA A 99 -2.43 -11.37 -4.14
CA ALA A 99 -2.67 -12.72 -3.67
C ALA A 99 -3.42 -13.57 -4.71
N ALA A 100 -4.45 -13.02 -5.36
CA ALA A 100 -5.17 -13.67 -6.44
C ALA A 100 -4.29 -13.88 -7.68
N ALA A 101 -3.54 -12.87 -8.12
CA ALA A 101 -2.65 -12.99 -9.27
C ALA A 101 -1.54 -14.05 -9.04
N ARG A 102 -1.02 -14.17 -7.80
CA ARG A 102 -0.11 -15.26 -7.41
C ARG A 102 -0.81 -16.62 -7.43
N ALA A 103 -2.01 -16.74 -6.86
CA ALA A 103 -2.77 -17.99 -6.82
C ALA A 103 -3.18 -18.48 -8.22
N ARG A 104 -3.41 -17.55 -9.16
CA ARG A 104 -3.70 -17.81 -10.58
C ARG A 104 -2.45 -18.18 -11.41
N GLY A 105 -1.24 -17.94 -10.89
CA GLY A 105 0.03 -18.15 -11.60
C GLY A 105 0.47 -17.01 -12.51
N GLU A 106 -0.18 -15.84 -12.46
CA GLU A 106 0.22 -14.66 -13.26
C GLU A 106 1.54 -14.07 -12.74
N LEU A 107 1.84 -14.21 -11.44
CA LEU A 107 3.17 -13.94 -10.88
C LEU A 107 4.01 -15.22 -10.90
N SER A 108 5.03 -15.26 -11.77
CA SER A 108 6.09 -16.27 -11.66
C SER A 108 6.98 -16.01 -10.44
N GLN A 109 7.65 -17.05 -9.93
CA GLN A 109 8.55 -16.92 -8.78
C GLN A 109 9.63 -15.85 -8.97
N GLU A 110 10.22 -15.75 -10.18
CA GLU A 110 11.22 -14.71 -10.46
C GLU A 110 10.62 -13.30 -10.33
N LEU A 111 9.43 -13.06 -10.89
CA LEU A 111 8.79 -11.74 -10.79
C LEU A 111 8.40 -11.43 -9.35
N ASP A 112 7.83 -12.40 -8.63
CA ASP A 112 7.42 -12.24 -7.22
C ASP A 112 8.61 -11.87 -6.30
N GLU A 113 9.74 -12.55 -6.46
CA GLU A 113 10.98 -12.27 -5.71
C GLU A 113 11.73 -11.00 -6.15
N ARG A 114 11.67 -10.60 -7.43
CA ARG A 114 12.50 -9.51 -7.98
C ARG A 114 11.83 -8.15 -8.00
N PHE A 115 10.50 -8.07 -8.07
CA PHE A 115 9.79 -6.80 -8.29
C PHE A 115 9.39 -6.07 -6.98
N ALA A 116 8.99 -4.80 -7.11
CA ALA A 116 8.66 -3.93 -5.97
C ALA A 116 7.29 -4.24 -5.36
N TRP A 117 6.32 -4.54 -6.23
CA TRP A 117 4.88 -4.58 -5.95
C TRP A 117 4.39 -3.36 -5.15
N THR A 118 4.94 -2.18 -5.46
CA THR A 118 4.83 -0.94 -4.66
C THR A 118 4.02 0.12 -5.41
N ILE A 119 2.95 0.62 -4.78
CA ILE A 119 2.15 1.75 -5.29
C ILE A 119 2.63 3.06 -4.64
N PHE A 120 2.92 4.05 -5.47
CA PHE A 120 3.09 5.45 -5.08
C PHE A 120 1.77 6.21 -5.21
N LEU A 121 1.43 7.00 -4.20
CA LEU A 121 0.33 7.96 -4.29
C LEU A 121 0.88 9.31 -4.77
N ALA A 122 0.21 9.93 -5.75
CA ALA A 122 0.59 11.21 -6.32
C ALA A 122 -0.52 12.26 -6.15
N ARG A 123 -0.14 13.48 -5.75
CA ARG A 123 -1.02 14.65 -5.51
C ARG A 123 -1.52 15.32 -6.80
N ASP A 124 -1.84 14.52 -7.80
CA ASP A 124 -2.39 14.99 -9.07
C ASP A 124 -3.93 14.85 -9.07
N ARG A 125 -4.60 15.89 -9.58
CA ARG A 125 -6.06 16.00 -9.74
C ARG A 125 -6.57 15.24 -10.97
N SER A 126 -5.69 14.92 -11.91
CA SER A 126 -6.03 14.13 -13.10
C SER A 126 -6.38 12.69 -12.73
N ILE A 127 -7.30 12.10 -13.47
CA ILE A 127 -7.76 10.73 -13.27
C ILE A 127 -6.79 9.81 -13.99
N ASN A 128 -5.88 9.21 -13.22
CA ASN A 128 -4.84 8.32 -13.73
C ASN A 128 -4.39 7.25 -12.72
N ALA A 129 -3.92 6.14 -13.27
CA ALA A 129 -3.00 5.18 -12.66
C ALA A 129 -2.05 4.69 -13.76
N PHE A 130 -0.89 4.14 -13.40
CA PHE A 130 0.05 3.61 -14.38
C PHE A 130 1.03 2.59 -13.78
N ALA A 131 1.32 1.53 -14.52
CA ALA A 131 2.43 0.62 -14.29
C ALA A 131 3.79 1.22 -14.68
N LEU A 132 4.85 0.82 -13.98
CA LEU A 132 6.26 1.11 -14.27
C LEU A 132 7.09 -0.20 -14.28
N PRO A 133 8.27 -0.21 -14.94
CA PRO A 133 9.21 -1.32 -14.88
C PRO A 133 9.50 -1.78 -13.45
N GLY A 134 9.70 -3.08 -13.25
CA GLY A 134 10.14 -3.63 -11.97
C GLY A 134 9.06 -3.69 -10.88
N GLY A 135 7.78 -3.60 -11.27
CA GLY A 135 6.62 -3.69 -10.38
C GLY A 135 6.43 -2.47 -9.48
N TYR A 136 6.74 -1.29 -9.99
CA TYR A 136 6.31 -0.02 -9.41
C TYR A 136 5.02 0.46 -10.08
N PHE A 137 4.20 1.22 -9.35
CA PHE A 137 2.89 1.69 -9.82
C PHE A 137 2.65 3.12 -9.34
N GLY A 138 2.06 3.97 -10.17
CA GLY A 138 1.56 5.30 -9.79
C GLY A 138 0.04 5.30 -9.68
N LEU A 139 -0.50 5.96 -8.65
CA LEU A 139 -1.94 6.16 -8.44
C LEU A 139 -2.22 7.62 -8.07
N HIS A 140 -3.00 8.31 -8.89
CA HIS A 140 -3.33 9.72 -8.65
C HIS A 140 -4.49 9.85 -7.64
N LEU A 141 -4.39 10.81 -6.72
CA LEU A 141 -5.48 11.12 -5.79
C LEU A 141 -6.77 11.53 -6.53
N GLY A 142 -6.66 12.14 -7.71
CA GLY A 142 -7.79 12.43 -8.61
C GLY A 142 -8.60 11.19 -8.99
N LEU A 143 -7.96 10.05 -9.27
CA LEU A 143 -8.67 8.79 -9.54
C LEU A 143 -9.41 8.29 -8.28
N ILE A 144 -8.72 8.23 -7.12
CA ILE A 144 -9.32 7.79 -5.84
C ILE A 144 -10.53 8.65 -5.47
N GLY A 145 -10.52 9.94 -5.81
CA GLY A 145 -11.64 10.86 -5.57
C GLY A 145 -12.84 10.72 -6.52
N VAL A 146 -12.72 10.04 -7.66
CA VAL A 146 -13.75 10.01 -8.73
C VAL A 146 -14.36 8.60 -8.95
N VAL A 147 -13.65 7.55 -8.55
CA VAL A 147 -14.29 6.23 -8.37
C VAL A 147 -15.41 6.30 -7.31
N SER A 148 -16.40 5.42 -7.45
CA SER A 148 -17.60 5.37 -6.60
C SER A 148 -17.73 4.07 -5.78
N SER A 149 -16.86 3.09 -6.03
CA SER A 149 -16.67 1.96 -5.14
C SER A 149 -15.20 1.55 -5.06
N ARG A 150 -14.87 0.71 -4.06
CA ARG A 150 -13.56 0.07 -3.98
C ARG A 150 -13.30 -0.91 -5.15
N ASP A 151 -14.36 -1.42 -5.76
CA ASP A 151 -14.33 -2.37 -6.86
C ASP A 151 -13.98 -1.67 -8.19
N GLU A 152 -14.41 -0.43 -8.40
CA GLU A 152 -13.93 0.39 -9.53
C GLU A 152 -12.41 0.67 -9.40
N LEU A 153 -11.92 0.94 -8.19
CA LEU A 153 -10.48 1.10 -7.95
C LEU A 153 -9.73 -0.24 -8.08
N ALA A 154 -10.33 -1.36 -7.66
CA ALA A 154 -9.78 -2.69 -7.84
C ALA A 154 -9.70 -3.08 -9.34
N ALA A 155 -10.66 -2.65 -10.16
CA ALA A 155 -10.63 -2.87 -11.61
C ALA A 155 -9.42 -2.17 -12.26
N VAL A 156 -9.15 -0.90 -11.92
CA VAL A 156 -7.98 -0.19 -12.44
C VAL A 156 -6.68 -0.80 -11.90
N LEU A 157 -6.58 -1.08 -10.60
CA LEU A 157 -5.38 -1.70 -10.03
C LEU A 157 -5.13 -3.13 -10.57
N GLY A 158 -6.18 -3.89 -10.91
CA GLY A 158 -6.06 -5.18 -11.59
C GLY A 158 -5.57 -5.05 -13.04
N HIS A 159 -5.99 -4.00 -13.76
CA HIS A 159 -5.49 -3.68 -15.10
C HIS A 159 -3.99 -3.32 -15.07
N GLU A 160 -3.59 -2.41 -14.17
CA GLU A 160 -2.18 -2.02 -14.02
C GLU A 160 -1.30 -3.18 -13.55
N LEU A 161 -1.76 -3.99 -12.59
CA LEU A 161 -1.06 -5.22 -12.19
C LEU A 161 -0.83 -6.14 -13.38
N SER A 162 -1.82 -6.28 -14.26
CA SER A 162 -1.72 -7.10 -15.46
C SER A 162 -0.69 -6.56 -16.46
N HIS A 163 -0.51 -5.24 -16.58
CA HIS A 163 0.58 -4.68 -17.41
C HIS A 163 1.97 -5.09 -16.93
N VAL A 164 2.14 -5.36 -15.63
CA VAL A 164 3.39 -5.83 -15.04
C VAL A 164 3.52 -7.35 -15.09
N THR A 165 2.49 -8.14 -14.74
CA THR A 165 2.56 -9.61 -14.80
C THR A 165 2.76 -10.10 -16.23
N GLN A 166 2.04 -9.50 -17.19
CA GLN A 166 2.17 -9.79 -18.61
C GLN A 166 3.41 -9.14 -19.24
N ARG A 167 4.26 -8.48 -18.43
CA ARG A 167 5.51 -7.81 -18.84
C ARG A 167 5.35 -6.90 -20.07
N HIS A 168 4.21 -6.21 -20.20
CA HIS A 168 3.90 -5.40 -21.38
C HIS A 168 4.94 -4.31 -21.62
N ILE A 169 5.48 -3.72 -20.53
CA ILE A 169 6.54 -2.72 -20.63
C ILE A 169 7.84 -3.34 -21.17
N SER A 170 8.31 -4.48 -20.63
CA SER A 170 9.44 -5.24 -21.19
C SER A 170 9.23 -5.57 -22.67
N ARG A 171 8.05 -6.07 -23.05
CA ARG A 171 7.71 -6.40 -24.45
C ARG A 171 7.76 -5.15 -25.35
N LEU A 172 7.27 -4.00 -24.90
CA LEU A 172 7.37 -2.72 -25.63
C LEU A 172 8.81 -2.22 -25.75
N LEU A 173 9.60 -2.27 -24.66
CA LEU A 173 11.01 -1.91 -24.65
C LEU A 173 11.78 -2.75 -25.67
N THR A 174 11.66 -4.08 -25.61
CA THR A 174 12.30 -5.02 -26.55
C THR A 174 11.89 -4.80 -28.00
N GLN A 175 10.61 -4.46 -28.27
CA GLN A 175 10.12 -4.19 -29.63
C GLN A 175 10.62 -2.84 -30.18
N GLN A 176 10.78 -1.80 -29.35
CA GLN A 176 11.31 -0.50 -29.79
C GLN A 176 12.85 -0.48 -29.83
N SER A 177 13.54 -1.11 -28.88
CA SER A 177 14.99 -0.99 -28.72
C SER A 177 15.78 -2.19 -29.27
N ARG A 178 16.11 -2.13 -30.57
CA ARG A 178 17.41 -2.68 -31.04
C ARG A 178 18.59 -1.74 -30.70
N GLN A 179 18.30 -0.57 -30.12
CA GLN A 179 19.26 0.45 -29.71
C GLN A 179 18.86 0.98 -28.32
N ALA A 180 19.67 0.67 -27.30
CA ALA A 180 19.66 1.22 -25.93
C ALA A 180 18.29 1.40 -25.21
N PRO A 181 17.77 0.39 -24.45
CA PRO A 181 16.57 0.55 -23.63
C PRO A 181 16.69 1.65 -22.54
N TRP A 182 17.91 2.06 -22.19
CA TRP A 182 18.17 3.14 -21.23
C TRP A 182 17.60 4.49 -21.66
N LEU A 183 17.55 4.79 -22.96
CA LEU A 183 16.94 6.01 -23.49
C LEU A 183 15.47 6.13 -23.08
N ILE A 184 14.76 4.99 -23.03
CA ILE A 184 13.33 4.96 -22.71
C ILE A 184 13.10 5.22 -21.21
N ALA A 185 14.05 4.87 -20.33
CA ALA A 185 13.99 5.25 -18.91
C ALA A 185 14.04 6.79 -18.74
N SER A 186 14.93 7.47 -19.47
CA SER A 186 15.01 8.93 -19.51
C SER A 186 13.76 9.57 -20.13
N MET A 187 13.13 8.92 -21.11
CA MET A 187 11.88 9.37 -21.71
C MET A 187 10.67 9.21 -20.78
N ILE A 188 10.57 8.11 -20.01
CA ILE A 188 9.52 7.93 -19.00
C ILE A 188 9.64 9.01 -17.92
N LEU A 189 10.85 9.32 -17.46
CA LEU A 189 11.12 10.42 -16.55
C LEU A 189 10.69 11.78 -17.16
N ALA A 190 11.07 12.04 -18.42
CA ALA A 190 10.65 13.26 -19.12
C ALA A 190 9.12 13.37 -19.28
N ALA A 191 8.43 12.28 -19.56
CA ALA A 191 6.97 12.24 -19.67
C ALA A 191 6.26 12.48 -18.33
N LEU A 192 6.82 11.96 -17.24
CA LEU A 192 6.32 12.17 -15.87
C LEU A 192 6.52 13.60 -15.36
N VAL A 193 7.52 14.32 -15.88
CA VAL A 193 7.70 15.77 -15.65
C VAL A 193 6.79 16.58 -16.58
N ALA A 194 6.68 16.21 -17.86
CA ALA A 194 5.87 16.92 -18.86
C ALA A 194 4.35 16.82 -18.63
N SER A 195 3.87 15.77 -17.95
CA SER A 195 2.47 15.66 -17.55
C SER A 195 2.02 16.73 -16.54
N LYS A 196 2.97 17.33 -15.80
CA LYS A 196 2.67 18.24 -14.67
C LYS A 196 2.47 19.69 -15.07
N SER A 197 3.14 20.18 -16.13
CA SER A 197 2.75 21.45 -16.75
C SER A 197 3.30 21.61 -18.18
N ALA A 198 2.48 22.22 -19.05
CA ALA A 198 2.89 22.62 -20.39
C ALA A 198 4.00 23.71 -20.39
N ALA A 199 4.18 24.43 -19.28
CA ALA A 199 5.23 25.44 -19.14
C ALA A 199 6.61 24.84 -18.84
N ALA A 200 6.67 23.76 -18.05
CA ALA A 200 7.94 23.08 -17.71
C ALA A 200 8.61 22.42 -18.92
N ALA A 201 7.86 22.13 -20.00
CA ALA A 201 8.41 21.63 -21.26
C ALA A 201 9.55 22.50 -21.82
N ASN A 202 9.50 23.82 -21.61
CA ASN A 202 10.52 24.77 -22.06
C ASN A 202 11.77 24.84 -21.15
N ALA A 203 11.79 24.16 -20.00
CA ALA A 203 12.98 24.03 -19.16
C ALA A 203 13.87 22.83 -19.57
N ALA A 204 13.34 21.89 -20.35
CA ALA A 204 14.01 20.65 -20.77
C ALA A 204 14.71 20.77 -22.14
N ILE A 205 15.36 21.92 -22.43
CA ILE A 205 16.04 22.21 -23.72
C ILE A 205 17.39 21.44 -23.82
N VAL A 206 17.25 20.13 -23.91
CA VAL A 206 18.25 19.16 -24.41
C VAL A 206 17.53 18.14 -25.31
N GLY A 207 16.26 17.83 -25.05
CA GLY A 207 15.51 16.78 -25.74
C GLY A 207 14.36 17.28 -26.61
N GLY A 208 14.59 17.49 -27.91
CA GLY A 208 13.52 17.55 -28.92
C GLY A 208 12.69 16.24 -29.00
N GLN A 209 13.17 15.17 -28.36
CA GLN A 209 12.49 13.89 -28.19
C GLN A 209 11.52 13.85 -26.99
N ALA A 210 11.52 14.84 -26.08
CA ALA A 210 10.63 14.84 -24.90
C ALA A 210 9.14 14.87 -25.28
N LEU A 211 8.79 15.56 -26.37
CA LEU A 211 7.42 15.57 -26.91
C LEU A 211 7.01 14.24 -27.55
N ALA A 212 7.96 13.38 -27.95
CA ALA A 212 7.67 12.03 -28.43
C ALA A 212 7.37 11.06 -27.28
N ALA A 213 8.03 11.24 -26.12
CA ALA A 213 7.82 10.41 -24.93
C ALA A 213 6.36 10.40 -24.45
N GLN A 214 5.63 11.51 -24.62
CA GLN A 214 4.23 11.64 -24.23
C GLN A 214 3.24 10.83 -25.11
N GLY A 215 3.72 10.13 -26.15
CA GLY A 215 2.95 9.18 -26.96
C GLY A 215 3.54 7.77 -27.06
N GLN A 216 4.60 7.43 -26.30
CA GLN A 216 5.40 6.21 -26.54
C GLN A 216 5.19 5.02 -25.57
N LEU A 217 4.34 5.16 -24.55
CA LEU A 217 3.79 4.02 -23.78
C LEU A 217 2.30 3.77 -24.08
N ASN A 218 1.86 4.06 -25.30
CA ASN A 218 0.57 3.61 -25.78
C ASN A 218 0.61 2.10 -25.98
N PHE A 219 0.09 1.34 -25.00
CA PHE A 219 0.00 -0.12 -25.09
C PHE A 219 -0.77 -0.54 -26.35
N SER A 220 -0.34 -1.64 -26.97
CA SER A 220 -1.02 -2.11 -28.17
C SER A 220 -2.47 -2.50 -27.84
N ARG A 221 -3.37 -2.44 -28.83
CA ARG A 221 -4.77 -2.87 -28.63
C ARG A 221 -4.87 -4.32 -28.13
N ASP A 222 -3.87 -5.14 -28.41
CA ASP A 222 -3.80 -6.54 -27.97
C ASP A 222 -3.30 -6.66 -26.53
N MET A 223 -2.31 -5.84 -26.12
CA MET A 223 -1.86 -5.72 -24.73
C MET A 223 -2.98 -5.18 -23.83
N GLU A 224 -3.73 -4.17 -24.28
CA GLU A 224 -4.88 -3.65 -23.52
C GLU A 224 -5.97 -4.70 -23.34
N ARG A 225 -6.24 -5.56 -24.36
CA ARG A 225 -7.14 -6.71 -24.19
C ARG A 225 -6.51 -7.85 -23.37
N GLU A 226 -5.19 -8.00 -23.34
CA GLU A 226 -4.53 -8.95 -22.45
C GLU A 226 -4.71 -8.52 -20.99
N ALA A 227 -4.47 -7.24 -20.70
CA ALA A 227 -4.65 -6.63 -19.37
C ALA A 227 -6.12 -6.62 -18.92
N ASP A 228 -7.08 -6.26 -19.78
CA ASP A 228 -8.52 -6.33 -19.47
C ASP A 228 -8.93 -7.73 -19.00
N ARG A 229 -8.41 -8.78 -19.66
CA ARG A 229 -8.80 -10.18 -19.41
C ARG A 229 -8.16 -10.76 -18.16
N VAL A 230 -6.86 -10.51 -17.95
CA VAL A 230 -6.12 -10.95 -16.75
C VAL A 230 -6.63 -10.19 -15.53
N GLY A 231 -6.74 -8.86 -15.63
CA GLY A 231 -7.21 -7.97 -14.56
C GLY A 231 -8.63 -8.31 -14.09
N PHE A 232 -9.55 -8.62 -15.02
CA PHE A 232 -10.88 -9.12 -14.68
C PHE A 232 -10.83 -10.43 -13.88
N GLY A 233 -10.00 -11.40 -14.30
CA GLY A 233 -9.83 -12.68 -13.59
C GLY A 233 -9.24 -12.50 -12.19
N VAL A 234 -8.15 -11.75 -12.08
CA VAL A 234 -7.50 -11.39 -10.82
C VAL A 234 -8.46 -10.67 -9.86
N MET A 235 -9.25 -9.73 -10.37
CA MET A 235 -10.23 -8.98 -9.57
C MET A 235 -11.36 -9.86 -9.03
N VAL A 236 -11.89 -10.78 -9.84
CA VAL A 236 -12.93 -11.73 -9.44
C VAL A 236 -12.40 -12.73 -8.40
N ASP A 237 -11.22 -13.30 -8.63
CA ASP A 237 -10.61 -14.27 -7.72
C ASP A 237 -10.14 -13.62 -6.39
N ALA A 238 -9.87 -12.31 -6.41
CA ALA A 238 -9.64 -11.50 -5.20
C ALA A 238 -10.93 -11.13 -4.43
N GLY A 239 -12.11 -11.50 -4.94
CA GLY A 239 -13.41 -11.34 -4.25
C GLY A 239 -14.08 -9.97 -4.41
N PHE A 240 -13.64 -9.14 -5.35
CA PHE A 240 -14.28 -7.85 -5.67
C PHE A 240 -15.48 -8.03 -6.62
N ASP A 241 -16.38 -7.05 -6.62
CA ASP A 241 -17.57 -7.08 -7.48
C ASP A 241 -17.21 -6.75 -8.94
N ALA A 242 -17.26 -7.74 -9.83
CA ALA A 242 -16.91 -7.61 -11.26
C ALA A 242 -17.58 -6.40 -11.95
N ARG A 243 -18.76 -5.96 -11.48
CA ARG A 243 -19.48 -4.79 -12.00
C ARG A 243 -18.68 -3.48 -11.86
N GLY A 244 -17.66 -3.43 -10.98
CA GLY A 244 -16.70 -2.33 -10.91
C GLY A 244 -15.96 -2.07 -12.23
N VAL A 245 -15.63 -3.13 -12.99
CA VAL A 245 -15.01 -3.01 -14.32
C VAL A 245 -15.98 -2.33 -15.29
N GLY A 246 -17.26 -2.76 -15.30
CA GLY A 246 -18.31 -2.16 -16.13
C GLY A 246 -18.56 -0.69 -15.81
N SER A 247 -18.76 -0.35 -14.53
CA SER A 247 -18.95 1.03 -14.06
C SER A 247 -17.77 1.93 -14.44
N MET A 248 -16.53 1.46 -14.28
CA MET A 248 -15.34 2.22 -14.68
C MET A 248 -15.28 2.43 -16.20
N PHE A 249 -15.63 1.41 -17.00
CA PHE A 249 -15.70 1.52 -18.46
C PHE A 249 -16.80 2.49 -18.92
N GLU A 250 -17.95 2.53 -18.26
CA GLU A 250 -19.03 3.48 -18.54
C GLU A 250 -18.61 4.92 -18.23
N LYS A 251 -17.92 5.15 -17.10
CA LYS A 251 -17.33 6.45 -16.72
C LYS A 251 -16.29 6.93 -17.74
N LEU A 252 -15.38 6.04 -18.16
CA LEU A 252 -14.38 6.31 -19.20
C LEU A 252 -15.06 6.63 -20.55
N GLN A 253 -16.11 5.89 -20.93
CA GLN A 253 -16.89 6.16 -22.15
C GLN A 253 -17.67 7.49 -22.06
N GLN A 254 -18.19 7.85 -20.88
CA GLN A 254 -18.85 9.12 -20.65
C GLN A 254 -17.86 10.29 -20.79
N SER A 255 -16.68 10.18 -20.20
CA SER A 255 -15.59 11.15 -20.36
C SER A 255 -15.20 11.34 -21.83
N ALA A 256 -14.92 10.24 -22.54
CA ALA A 256 -14.52 10.28 -23.95
C ALA A 256 -15.55 10.96 -24.87
N ARG A 257 -16.86 10.89 -24.54
CA ARG A 257 -17.94 11.56 -25.28
C ARG A 257 -18.02 13.07 -25.05
N LEU A 258 -17.50 13.58 -23.94
CA LEU A 258 -17.64 14.99 -23.55
C LEU A 258 -16.52 15.89 -24.07
N ASN A 259 -15.66 15.38 -24.98
CA ASN A 259 -14.40 16.00 -25.41
C ASN A 259 -13.54 16.41 -24.21
N ASP A 260 -12.96 15.41 -23.53
CA ASP A 260 -12.14 15.61 -22.33
C ASP A 260 -11.11 16.73 -22.50
N SER A 261 -11.20 17.76 -21.65
CA SER A 261 -10.26 18.87 -21.57
C SER A 261 -8.94 18.48 -20.86
N GLY A 262 -8.57 17.20 -20.92
CA GLY A 262 -7.33 16.62 -20.39
C GLY A 262 -7.45 15.95 -19.01
N GLY A 263 -8.62 15.97 -18.37
CA GLY A 263 -8.84 15.49 -17.00
C GLY A 263 -8.77 13.96 -16.82
N PHE A 264 -9.02 13.19 -17.87
CA PHE A 264 -8.84 11.73 -17.89
C PHE A 264 -7.54 11.37 -18.60
N ALA A 265 -6.41 11.62 -17.91
CA ALA A 265 -5.08 11.25 -18.40
C ALA A 265 -4.98 9.76 -18.77
N TYR A 266 -5.66 8.89 -18.02
CA TYR A 266 -5.75 7.45 -18.26
C TYR A 266 -6.17 7.08 -19.68
N LEU A 267 -7.08 7.84 -20.31
CA LEU A 267 -7.54 7.55 -21.69
C LEU A 267 -6.46 7.80 -22.76
N ARG A 268 -5.36 8.48 -22.42
CA ARG A 268 -4.24 8.72 -23.34
C ARG A 268 -3.29 7.53 -23.42
N SER A 269 -2.98 6.88 -22.29
CA SER A 269 -2.18 5.64 -22.23
C SER A 269 -3.00 4.37 -22.45
N HIS A 270 -4.30 4.37 -22.09
CA HIS A 270 -5.21 3.22 -22.18
C HIS A 270 -6.43 3.54 -23.08
N PRO A 271 -6.29 3.55 -24.42
CA PRO A 271 -7.39 3.90 -25.32
C PRO A 271 -8.57 2.93 -25.19
N LEU A 272 -9.71 3.45 -24.74
CA LEU A 272 -10.96 2.70 -24.65
C LEU A 272 -11.52 2.47 -26.07
N THR A 273 -11.85 1.23 -26.41
CA THR A 273 -12.41 0.87 -27.73
C THR A 273 -13.72 0.08 -27.59
N VAL A 274 -14.55 0.13 -28.63
CA VAL A 274 -15.81 -0.63 -28.70
C VAL A 274 -15.59 -2.13 -28.50
N GLN A 275 -14.46 -2.67 -28.98
CA GLN A 275 -14.09 -4.08 -28.79
C GLN A 275 -13.83 -4.42 -27.33
N ARG A 276 -13.09 -3.59 -26.59
CA ARG A 276 -12.83 -3.77 -25.15
C ARG A 276 -14.14 -3.69 -24.34
N ILE A 277 -14.99 -2.70 -24.65
CA ILE A 277 -16.31 -2.53 -24.01
C ILE A 277 -17.17 -3.78 -24.23
N ALA A 278 -17.27 -4.28 -25.46
CA ALA A 278 -18.05 -5.47 -25.78
C ALA A 278 -17.49 -6.74 -25.11
N GLU A 279 -16.17 -6.89 -25.00
CA GLU A 279 -15.57 -8.03 -24.28
C GLU A 279 -15.86 -7.97 -22.77
N VAL A 280 -15.71 -6.80 -22.12
CA VAL A 280 -16.07 -6.63 -20.70
C VAL A 280 -17.56 -6.89 -20.48
N GLN A 281 -18.45 -6.37 -21.35
CA GLN A 281 -19.89 -6.63 -21.27
C GLN A 281 -20.25 -8.10 -21.46
N SER A 282 -19.52 -8.84 -22.30
CA SER A 282 -19.67 -10.29 -22.45
C SER A 282 -19.21 -11.04 -21.19
N ARG A 283 -18.05 -10.66 -20.62
CA ARG A 283 -17.53 -11.27 -19.38
C ARG A 283 -18.44 -11.05 -18.18
N LEU A 284 -19.07 -9.88 -18.07
CA LEU A 284 -20.06 -9.57 -17.04
C LEU A 284 -21.34 -10.43 -17.13
N GLN A 285 -21.65 -11.01 -18.30
CA GLN A 285 -22.78 -11.96 -18.45
C GLN A 285 -22.40 -13.39 -18.06
N LEU A 286 -21.10 -13.73 -18.05
CA LEU A 286 -20.58 -15.05 -17.69
C LEU A 286 -20.29 -15.19 -16.18
N VAL A 287 -20.08 -14.09 -15.47
CA VAL A 287 -20.03 -14.09 -14.01
C VAL A 287 -21.44 -14.31 -13.46
N ALA A 288 -21.66 -15.48 -12.86
CA ALA A 288 -22.90 -15.78 -12.16
C ALA A 288 -23.20 -14.70 -11.12
N ALA A 289 -24.47 -14.27 -11.01
CA ALA A 289 -24.89 -13.18 -10.14
C ALA A 289 -24.33 -13.39 -8.72
N PRO A 290 -23.45 -12.49 -8.23
CA PRO A 290 -22.57 -12.82 -7.12
C PRO A 290 -23.36 -13.12 -5.85
N SER A 291 -23.04 -14.23 -5.20
CA SER A 291 -23.35 -14.41 -3.78
C SER A 291 -22.78 -13.20 -3.04
N VAL A 292 -23.62 -12.54 -2.23
CA VAL A 292 -23.33 -11.19 -1.74
C VAL A 292 -22.12 -11.22 -0.81
N SER A 293 -20.94 -10.94 -1.38
CA SER A 293 -19.68 -11.01 -0.64
C SER A 293 -19.66 -9.90 0.42
N SER A 294 -19.07 -10.21 1.58
CA SER A 294 -18.98 -9.28 2.71
C SER A 294 -18.27 -7.96 2.34
N ALA A 295 -17.49 -7.96 1.26
CA ALA A 295 -16.79 -6.79 0.74
C ALA A 295 -17.71 -5.74 0.08
N ASN A 296 -18.93 -6.07 -0.35
CA ASN A 296 -19.91 -5.10 -0.90
C ASN A 296 -21.02 -4.74 0.11
N THR A 297 -20.68 -4.75 1.40
CA THR A 297 -21.54 -4.25 2.48
C THR A 297 -21.60 -2.72 2.52
N GLY A 298 -22.61 -2.16 3.21
CA GLY A 298 -22.73 -0.71 3.41
C GLY A 298 -21.48 -0.11 4.08
N ALA A 299 -20.86 -0.85 5.01
CA ALA A 299 -19.59 -0.51 5.65
C ALA A 299 -18.44 -0.25 4.66
N ALA A 300 -18.29 -1.09 3.64
CA ALA A 300 -17.22 -0.94 2.66
C ALA A 300 -17.43 0.29 1.76
N ARG A 301 -18.68 0.58 1.37
CA ARG A 301 -19.02 1.82 0.64
C ARG A 301 -18.83 3.07 1.50
N THR A 302 -19.19 3.00 2.78
CA THR A 302 -18.93 4.07 3.77
C THR A 302 -17.43 4.37 3.89
N TYR A 303 -16.60 3.34 4.08
CA TYR A 303 -15.14 3.51 4.17
C TYR A 303 -14.55 4.08 2.88
N HIS A 304 -14.95 3.53 1.72
CA HIS A 304 -14.54 4.06 0.41
C HIS A 304 -14.89 5.55 0.23
N ALA A 305 -16.12 5.97 0.57
CA ALA A 305 -16.55 7.35 0.45
C ALA A 305 -15.73 8.32 1.32
N MET A 306 -15.30 7.89 2.51
CA MET A 306 -14.40 8.64 3.39
C MET A 306 -13.00 8.77 2.79
N MET A 307 -12.48 7.72 2.15
CA MET A 307 -11.15 7.73 1.53
C MET A 307 -11.13 8.51 0.21
N ALA A 308 -12.20 8.45 -0.59
CA ALA A 308 -12.40 9.34 -1.73
C ALA A 308 -12.48 10.81 -1.31
N ALA A 309 -13.16 11.12 -0.19
CA ALA A 309 -13.18 12.46 0.37
C ALA A 309 -11.80 12.90 0.90
N ARG A 310 -11.04 12.00 1.54
CA ARG A 310 -9.65 12.25 1.96
C ARG A 310 -8.77 12.60 0.76
N ALA A 311 -8.84 11.82 -0.32
CA ALA A 311 -8.10 12.08 -1.55
C ALA A 311 -8.47 13.44 -2.18
N LYS A 312 -9.76 13.79 -2.25
CA LYS A 312 -10.24 15.12 -2.72
C LYS A 312 -9.70 16.31 -1.93
N VAL A 313 -9.38 16.14 -0.64
CA VAL A 313 -8.80 17.21 0.19
C VAL A 313 -7.26 17.19 0.15
N LEU A 314 -6.65 16.01 0.12
CA LEU A 314 -5.20 15.87 0.06
C LEU A 314 -4.59 16.22 -1.30
N VAL A 315 -5.38 16.17 -2.39
CA VAL A 315 -4.99 16.68 -3.72
C VAL A 315 -4.90 18.22 -3.80
N ASP A 316 -5.06 18.88 -2.66
CA ASP A 316 -5.02 20.34 -2.45
C ASP A 316 -5.82 21.10 -3.52
N PRO A 317 -7.16 21.00 -3.51
CA PRO A 317 -8.01 21.46 -4.61
C PRO A 317 -8.13 23.00 -4.69
N GLY A 318 -7.56 23.72 -3.72
CA GLY A 318 -7.68 25.18 -3.58
C GLY A 318 -8.82 25.61 -2.65
N VAL A 319 -8.70 26.83 -2.10
CA VAL A 319 -9.54 27.35 -1.01
C VAL A 319 -11.04 27.25 -1.28
N ASP A 320 -11.50 27.59 -2.49
CA ASP A 320 -12.94 27.61 -2.80
C ASP A 320 -13.53 26.21 -3.00
N ALA A 321 -12.72 25.25 -3.47
CA ALA A 321 -13.11 23.84 -3.50
C ALA A 321 -13.18 23.24 -2.08
N LEU A 322 -12.26 23.62 -1.19
CA LEU A 322 -12.34 23.25 0.24
C LEU A 322 -13.60 23.85 0.89
N ARG A 323 -13.93 25.11 0.61
CA ARG A 323 -15.18 25.76 1.06
C ARG A 323 -16.42 25.03 0.54
N ALA A 324 -16.42 24.60 -0.72
CA ALA A 324 -17.53 23.83 -1.31
C ALA A 324 -17.76 22.49 -0.59
N LEU A 325 -16.70 21.77 -0.22
CA LEU A 325 -16.80 20.53 0.56
C LEU A 325 -17.39 20.76 1.97
N VAL A 326 -17.06 21.88 2.61
CA VAL A 326 -17.65 22.26 3.92
C VAL A 326 -19.12 22.69 3.76
N ALA A 327 -19.45 23.40 2.68
CA ALA A 327 -20.82 23.79 2.37
C ALA A 327 -21.73 22.58 2.06
N GLU A 328 -21.19 21.52 1.43
CA GLU A 328 -21.93 20.27 1.18
C GLU A 328 -22.39 19.60 2.49
N ALA A 329 -21.55 19.59 3.53
CA ALA A 329 -21.91 19.08 4.86
C ALA A 329 -22.95 19.95 5.59
N SER A 330 -23.10 21.21 5.19
CA SER A 330 -24.07 22.17 5.74
C SER A 330 -25.41 22.18 4.96
N SER A 331 -25.58 21.26 4.00
CA SER A 331 -26.77 21.15 3.14
C SER A 331 -28.01 20.67 3.92
N PRO A 332 -29.25 21.03 3.51
CA PRO A 332 -30.49 20.53 4.15
C PRO A 332 -30.72 19.01 4.04
N LYS A 333 -29.88 18.27 3.32
CA LYS A 333 -29.89 16.80 3.25
C LYS A 333 -28.93 16.23 4.29
N THR A 334 -29.35 15.19 5.01
CA THR A 334 -28.49 14.47 5.96
C THR A 334 -27.15 14.10 5.31
N PRO A 335 -26.01 14.63 5.79
CA PRO A 335 -24.71 14.41 5.15
C PRO A 335 -24.24 12.96 5.34
N SER A 336 -23.56 12.43 4.33
CA SER A 336 -22.96 11.09 4.41
C SER A 336 -21.65 11.13 5.20
N ALA A 337 -21.18 9.96 5.66
CA ALA A 337 -19.88 9.85 6.34
C ALA A 337 -18.72 10.37 5.46
N GLY A 338 -18.77 10.18 4.14
CA GLY A 338 -17.78 10.75 3.22
C GLY A 338 -17.82 12.28 3.19
N VAL A 339 -19.01 12.88 3.18
CA VAL A 339 -19.20 14.33 3.21
C VAL A 339 -18.71 14.93 4.53
N LEU A 340 -19.05 14.32 5.68
CA LEU A 340 -18.57 14.78 6.99
C LEU A 340 -17.04 14.63 7.13
N TYR A 341 -16.45 13.53 6.64
CA TYR A 341 -15.00 13.34 6.62
C TYR A 341 -14.30 14.40 5.76
N GLY A 342 -14.84 14.67 4.57
CA GLY A 342 -14.34 15.71 3.66
C GLY A 342 -14.42 17.10 4.28
N ALA A 343 -15.57 17.47 4.83
CA ALA A 343 -15.77 18.76 5.49
C ALA A 343 -14.89 18.96 6.73
N ALA A 344 -14.69 17.91 7.53
CA ALA A 344 -13.78 17.94 8.67
C ALA A 344 -12.33 18.25 8.25
N LEU A 345 -11.79 17.46 7.31
CA LEU A 345 -10.42 17.62 6.84
C LEU A 345 -10.24 18.92 6.03
N ALA A 346 -11.25 19.35 5.26
CA ALA A 346 -11.24 20.61 4.53
C ALA A 346 -11.27 21.82 5.48
N SER A 347 -12.06 21.78 6.55
CA SER A 347 -12.08 22.84 7.59
C SER A 347 -10.70 22.99 8.24
N ALA A 348 -10.00 21.88 8.51
CA ALA A 348 -8.63 21.92 9.03
C ALA A 348 -7.60 22.48 8.03
N LYS A 349 -7.73 22.16 6.73
CA LYS A 349 -6.92 22.80 5.67
C LYS A 349 -7.18 24.31 5.57
N LEU A 350 -8.42 24.74 5.83
CA LEU A 350 -8.82 26.15 5.95
C LEU A 350 -8.45 26.78 7.32
N ARG A 351 -7.82 26.03 8.23
CA ARG A 351 -7.47 26.39 9.62
C ARG A 351 -8.66 26.68 10.56
N ASP A 352 -9.88 26.33 10.17
CA ASP A 352 -11.03 26.28 11.09
C ASP A 352 -11.05 24.92 11.80
N TYR A 353 -10.17 24.79 12.79
CA TYR A 353 -10.08 23.59 13.63
C TYR A 353 -11.33 23.39 14.49
N SER A 354 -12.07 24.46 14.81
CA SER A 354 -13.36 24.43 15.51
C SER A 354 -14.42 23.69 14.70
N ALA A 355 -14.67 24.11 13.45
CA ALA A 355 -15.59 23.40 12.56
C ALA A 355 -15.08 21.98 12.24
N ALA A 356 -13.77 21.80 12.06
CA ALA A 356 -13.17 20.49 11.80
C ALA A 356 -13.50 19.45 12.89
N SER A 357 -13.33 19.82 14.16
CA SER A 357 -13.68 18.96 15.30
C SER A 357 -15.19 18.67 15.35
N VAL A 358 -16.06 19.63 15.05
CA VAL A 358 -17.53 19.42 15.02
C VAL A 358 -17.92 18.42 13.93
N TRP A 359 -17.45 18.58 12.70
CA TRP A 359 -17.73 17.64 11.61
C TRP A 359 -17.20 16.23 11.89
N ALA A 360 -16.01 16.12 12.49
CA ALA A 360 -15.44 14.83 12.87
C ALA A 360 -16.17 14.16 14.06
N GLN A 361 -16.73 14.93 14.99
CA GLN A 361 -17.60 14.40 16.05
C GLN A 361 -18.95 13.92 15.50
N GLN A 362 -19.56 14.68 14.57
CA GLN A 362 -20.78 14.24 13.88
C GLN A 362 -20.55 12.96 13.08
N LEU A 363 -19.41 12.83 12.40
CA LEU A 363 -19.03 11.60 11.69
C LEU A 363 -19.08 10.36 12.59
N GLN A 364 -18.59 10.45 13.83
CA GLN A 364 -18.58 9.31 14.77
C GLN A 364 -19.98 8.79 15.12
N THR A 365 -21.03 9.62 15.02
CA THR A 365 -22.40 9.18 15.33
C THR A 365 -23.06 8.39 14.20
N ILE A 366 -22.55 8.48 12.97
CA ILE A 366 -23.12 7.82 11.78
C ILE A 366 -22.22 6.76 11.12
N VAL A 367 -20.93 6.69 11.50
CA VAL A 367 -19.95 5.82 10.83
C VAL A 367 -20.18 4.34 11.15
N GLN A 368 -20.25 3.50 10.11
CA GLN A 368 -20.52 2.07 10.22
C GLN A 368 -19.40 1.22 9.59
N GLY A 369 -19.06 0.12 10.27
CA GLY A 369 -17.94 -0.75 9.91
C GLY A 369 -16.62 -0.32 10.55
N ASP A 370 -15.79 -1.30 10.93
CA ASP A 370 -14.67 -1.04 11.84
C ASP A 370 -13.50 -0.29 11.16
N ALA A 371 -13.27 -0.51 9.87
CA ALA A 371 -12.30 0.25 9.09
C ALA A 371 -12.72 1.73 8.95
N ALA A 372 -14.01 1.99 8.73
CA ALA A 372 -14.56 3.34 8.65
C ALA A 372 -14.47 4.05 10.01
N ARG A 373 -14.90 3.39 11.11
CA ARG A 373 -14.82 3.95 12.47
C ARG A 373 -13.38 4.30 12.84
N ARG A 374 -12.44 3.36 12.62
CA ARG A 374 -11.00 3.56 12.80
C ARG A 374 -10.48 4.75 12.01
N ALA A 375 -10.82 4.89 10.73
CA ALA A 375 -10.39 6.04 9.93
C ALA A 375 -10.93 7.38 10.47
N GLY A 376 -12.12 7.38 11.08
CA GLY A 376 -12.65 8.53 11.82
C GLY A 376 -11.94 8.81 13.16
N GLU A 377 -11.55 7.76 13.91
CA GLU A 377 -10.73 7.91 15.13
C GLU A 377 -9.36 8.53 14.81
N LEU A 378 -8.71 8.03 13.75
CA LEU A 378 -7.43 8.56 13.29
C LEU A 378 -7.56 10.02 12.83
N LEU A 379 -8.63 10.36 12.10
CA LEU A 379 -8.93 11.75 11.72
C LEU A 379 -9.01 12.66 12.95
N LEU A 380 -9.68 12.26 14.04
CA LEU A 380 -9.75 13.09 15.26
C LEU A 380 -8.36 13.39 15.84
N LEU A 381 -7.47 12.39 15.89
CA LEU A 381 -6.08 12.59 16.33
C LEU A 381 -5.31 13.52 15.38
N GLU A 382 -5.49 13.36 14.06
CA GLU A 382 -4.87 14.24 13.06
C GLU A 382 -5.35 15.69 13.16
N LEU A 383 -6.64 15.91 13.46
CA LEU A 383 -7.21 17.25 13.60
C LEU A 383 -6.64 18.00 14.80
N ASP A 384 -6.50 17.35 15.96
CA ASP A 384 -5.85 17.94 17.13
C ASP A 384 -4.37 18.24 16.84
N LEU A 385 -3.64 17.31 16.22
CA LEU A 385 -2.24 17.50 15.82
C LEU A 385 -2.07 18.65 14.81
N MET A 386 -2.95 18.75 13.81
CA MET A 386 -2.95 19.87 12.85
C MET A 386 -3.29 21.21 13.49
N ALA A 387 -4.02 21.21 14.61
CA ALA A 387 -4.30 22.39 15.43
C ALA A 387 -3.17 22.75 16.42
N GLY A 388 -2.05 22.01 16.42
CA GLY A 388 -0.95 22.18 17.36
C GLY A 388 -1.26 21.72 18.79
N LYS A 389 -2.28 20.87 18.97
CA LYS A 389 -2.73 20.36 20.27
C LYS A 389 -2.22 18.94 20.49
N VAL A 390 -2.03 18.58 21.77
CA VAL A 390 -1.93 17.18 22.18
C VAL A 390 -3.35 16.60 22.18
N PRO A 391 -3.64 15.51 21.45
CA PRO A 391 -4.98 14.92 21.43
C PRO A 391 -5.38 14.43 22.84
N PRO A 392 -6.62 14.65 23.33
CA PRO A 392 -6.97 14.44 24.74
C PRO A 392 -6.65 13.05 25.30
N ASN A 393 -6.84 12.00 24.49
CA ASN A 393 -6.62 10.61 24.89
C ASN A 393 -5.23 10.08 24.50
N ALA A 394 -4.32 10.93 23.98
CA ALA A 394 -3.03 10.52 23.44
C ALA A 394 -2.16 9.76 24.46
N ALA A 395 -2.17 10.20 25.72
CA ALA A 395 -1.38 9.58 26.79
C ALA A 395 -1.85 8.16 27.18
N SER A 396 -3.05 7.73 26.73
CA SER A 396 -3.61 6.38 26.95
C SER A 396 -3.52 5.46 25.73
N ILE A 397 -2.84 5.89 24.66
CA ILE A 397 -2.68 5.09 23.44
C ILE A 397 -1.73 3.92 23.69
N ASP A 398 -2.23 2.70 23.48
CA ASP A 398 -1.43 1.47 23.49
C ASP A 398 -1.11 1.02 22.06
N LEU A 399 0.13 1.30 21.61
CA LEU A 399 0.62 0.89 20.30
C LEU A 399 0.85 -0.62 20.17
N THR A 400 0.95 -1.38 21.26
CA THR A 400 1.20 -2.84 21.18
C THR A 400 0.02 -3.58 20.55
N LYS A 401 -1.19 -3.01 20.64
CA LYS A 401 -2.43 -3.50 20.04
C LYS A 401 -2.63 -3.07 18.58
N THR A 402 -1.68 -2.34 17.99
CA THR A 402 -1.81 -1.76 16.64
C THR A 402 -1.09 -2.61 15.57
N THR A 403 -1.85 -3.01 14.55
CA THR A 403 -1.40 -3.88 13.45
C THR A 403 -1.42 -3.21 12.08
N ALA A 404 -2.21 -2.15 11.89
CA ALA A 404 -2.28 -1.39 10.65
C ALA A 404 -1.32 -0.19 10.70
N ARG A 405 -0.74 0.17 9.55
CA ARG A 405 0.31 1.21 9.47
C ARG A 405 -0.21 2.58 9.89
N ALA A 406 -1.45 2.90 9.53
CA ALA A 406 -2.13 4.13 9.90
C ALA A 406 -2.32 4.26 11.41
N ASP A 407 -2.66 3.17 12.11
CA ASP A 407 -2.71 3.18 13.58
C ASP A 407 -1.31 3.43 14.16
N VAL A 408 -0.30 2.68 13.71
CA VAL A 408 1.09 2.83 14.22
C VAL A 408 1.60 4.26 14.05
N LEU A 409 1.45 4.85 12.86
CA LEU A 409 2.02 6.16 12.54
C LEU A 409 1.17 7.33 13.06
N VAL A 410 -0.16 7.32 12.91
CA VAL A 410 -1.00 8.44 13.39
C VAL A 410 -1.07 8.44 14.92
N ARG A 411 -1.25 7.27 15.55
CA ARG A 411 -1.26 7.18 17.02
C ARG A 411 0.14 7.36 17.60
N GLY A 412 1.20 7.00 16.86
CA GLY A 412 2.59 7.32 17.17
C GLY A 412 2.87 8.83 17.22
N ARG A 413 2.40 9.60 16.23
CA ARG A 413 2.46 11.08 16.24
C ARG A 413 1.74 11.68 17.45
N ALA A 414 0.58 11.14 17.82
CA ALA A 414 -0.15 11.57 19.01
C ALA A 414 0.64 11.32 20.31
N LEU A 415 1.29 10.16 20.46
CA LEU A 415 2.17 9.85 21.59
C LEU A 415 3.44 10.70 21.63
N LEU A 416 4.04 11.04 20.48
CA LEU A 416 5.16 11.99 20.42
C LEU A 416 4.73 13.37 20.92
N ALA A 417 3.57 13.87 20.49
CA ALA A 417 3.00 15.13 20.99
C ALA A 417 2.68 15.07 22.50
N ALA A 418 2.27 13.90 23.01
CA ALA A 418 2.05 13.65 24.45
C ALA A 418 3.33 13.39 25.26
N GLY A 419 4.53 13.55 24.67
CA GLY A 419 5.80 13.40 25.38
C GLY A 419 6.17 11.95 25.72
N GLN A 420 5.67 10.95 24.97
CA GLN A 420 5.94 9.52 25.20
C GLN A 420 6.80 8.88 24.08
N PRO A 421 8.00 9.39 23.75
CA PRO A 421 8.80 8.87 22.64
C PRO A 421 9.27 7.42 22.83
N GLN A 422 9.48 6.97 24.08
CA GLN A 422 9.90 5.60 24.37
C GLN A 422 8.89 4.56 23.89
N ALA A 423 7.58 4.79 24.09
CA ALA A 423 6.53 3.89 23.62
C ALA A 423 6.51 3.80 22.08
N VAL A 424 6.75 4.94 21.42
CA VAL A 424 6.80 5.06 19.97
C VAL A 424 8.02 4.35 19.39
N SER A 425 9.22 4.57 19.94
CA SER A 425 10.43 3.85 19.51
C SER A 425 10.34 2.35 19.77
N SER A 426 9.74 1.92 20.88
CA SER A 426 9.58 0.50 21.19
C SER A 426 8.65 -0.22 20.21
N ARG A 427 7.54 0.41 19.75
CA ARG A 427 6.70 -0.18 18.69
C ARG A 427 7.37 -0.11 17.32
N LEU A 428 8.00 1.02 16.99
CA LEU A 428 8.57 1.23 15.67
C LEU A 428 9.82 0.36 15.43
N TYR A 429 10.62 0.08 16.46
CA TYR A 429 11.79 -0.79 16.34
C TYR A 429 11.42 -2.23 15.95
N SER A 430 10.28 -2.77 16.43
CA SER A 430 9.75 -4.04 15.92
C SER A 430 9.08 -3.88 14.55
N TRP A 431 8.31 -2.79 14.35
CA TRP A 431 7.65 -2.53 13.07
C TRP A 431 8.62 -2.52 11.89
N VAL A 432 9.77 -1.83 11.99
CA VAL A 432 10.74 -1.73 10.89
C VAL A 432 11.59 -3.01 10.71
N ALA A 433 11.57 -3.94 11.66
CA ALA A 433 12.14 -5.27 11.47
C ALA A 433 11.20 -6.17 10.65
N GLU A 434 9.88 -6.01 10.84
CA GLU A 434 8.82 -6.68 10.07
C GLU A 434 8.60 -6.02 8.69
N HIS A 435 8.70 -4.68 8.63
CA HIS A 435 8.37 -3.82 7.49
C HIS A 435 9.57 -2.91 7.13
N PRO A 436 10.75 -3.46 6.76
CA PRO A 436 11.97 -2.67 6.55
C PRO A 436 11.88 -1.67 5.38
N LYS A 437 10.87 -1.80 4.51
CA LYS A 437 10.57 -0.89 3.38
C LYS A 437 9.63 0.28 3.76
N ASP A 438 9.46 0.59 5.04
CA ASP A 438 8.60 1.68 5.51
C ASP A 438 9.42 2.93 5.91
N ALA A 439 9.63 3.85 4.95
CA ALA A 439 10.39 5.08 5.17
C ALA A 439 9.76 5.98 6.26
N GLY A 440 8.43 6.14 6.25
CA GLY A 440 7.70 6.95 7.24
C GLY A 440 7.82 6.40 8.67
N ALA A 441 7.90 5.07 8.84
CA ALA A 441 8.21 4.45 10.13
C ALA A 441 9.67 4.69 10.56
N TRP A 442 10.65 4.58 9.66
CA TRP A 442 12.05 4.90 9.94
C TRP A 442 12.25 6.37 10.35
N GLN A 443 11.63 7.32 9.64
CA GLN A 443 11.65 8.75 9.98
C GLN A 443 11.01 9.04 11.35
N MET A 444 9.90 8.36 11.68
CA MET A 444 9.26 8.50 12.99
C MET A 444 10.06 7.84 14.11
N LEU A 445 10.78 6.75 13.82
CA LEU A 445 11.72 6.11 14.75
C LEU A 445 12.93 7.03 15.02
N SER A 446 13.44 7.71 13.99
CA SER A 446 14.47 8.76 14.15
C SER A 446 13.98 9.89 15.04
N THR A 447 12.76 10.40 14.78
CA THR A 447 12.11 11.43 15.59
C THR A 447 11.97 10.99 17.06
N ALA A 448 11.54 9.75 17.30
CA ALA A 448 11.41 9.19 18.64
C ALA A 448 12.77 9.03 19.36
N PHE A 449 13.83 8.61 18.67
CA PHE A 449 15.17 8.52 19.26
C PHE A 449 15.79 9.89 19.54
N ASN A 450 15.60 10.88 18.65
CA ASN A 450 16.03 12.26 18.90
C ASN A 450 15.36 12.84 20.16
N ALA A 451 14.05 12.62 20.33
CA ALA A 451 13.31 13.01 21.53
C ALA A 451 13.75 12.27 22.83
N GLN A 452 14.60 11.24 22.72
CA GLN A 452 15.21 10.53 23.84
C GLN A 452 16.72 10.85 24.00
N GLY A 453 17.27 11.77 23.22
CA GLY A 453 18.71 12.07 23.19
C GLY A 453 19.58 10.98 22.55
N GLN A 454 18.99 9.93 21.95
CA GLN A 454 19.70 8.80 21.35
C GLN A 454 20.17 9.13 19.92
N ALA A 455 20.98 10.18 19.80
CA ALA A 455 21.35 10.82 18.53
C ALA A 455 21.94 9.86 17.48
N VAL A 456 22.84 8.94 17.87
CA VAL A 456 23.41 7.96 16.93
C VAL A 456 22.35 7.03 16.34
N ARG A 457 21.43 6.51 17.16
CA ARG A 457 20.29 5.69 16.71
C ARG A 457 19.31 6.49 15.85
N ALA A 458 19.13 7.77 16.15
CA ALA A 458 18.28 8.65 15.36
C ALA A 458 18.87 8.90 13.95
N ILE A 459 20.17 9.18 13.86
CA ILE A 459 20.87 9.36 12.57
C ILE A 459 20.88 8.03 11.79
N ARG A 460 21.04 6.88 12.46
CA ARG A 460 20.91 5.56 11.82
C ARG A 460 19.50 5.37 11.22
N ALA A 461 18.43 5.65 11.97
CA ALA A 461 17.07 5.47 11.48
C ALA A 461 16.74 6.43 10.31
N ASP A 462 17.27 7.65 10.33
CA ASP A 462 17.20 8.62 9.24
C ASP A 462 17.97 8.13 7.98
N ALA A 463 19.13 7.51 8.18
CA ALA A 463 19.90 6.88 7.11
C ALA A 463 19.14 5.72 6.44
N GLU A 464 18.51 4.84 7.23
CA GLU A 464 17.71 3.72 6.71
C GLU A 464 16.47 4.19 5.94
N ALA A 465 15.81 5.28 6.36
CA ALA A 465 14.72 5.90 5.61
C ALA A 465 15.16 6.28 4.19
N HIS A 466 16.30 6.97 4.05
CA HIS A 466 16.86 7.32 2.75
C HIS A 466 17.27 6.10 1.90
N VAL A 467 17.64 4.96 2.50
CA VAL A 467 17.85 3.71 1.73
C VAL A 467 16.53 3.20 1.14
N VAL A 468 15.42 3.29 1.88
CA VAL A 468 14.09 2.90 1.39
C VAL A 468 13.60 3.83 0.27
N GLU A 469 13.87 5.13 0.41
CA GLU A 469 13.60 6.17 -0.60
C GLU A 469 14.54 6.10 -1.82
N LEU A 470 15.48 5.15 -1.83
CA LEU A 470 16.51 4.94 -2.86
C LEU A 470 17.50 6.12 -3.02
N ASP A 471 17.56 7.01 -2.03
CA ASP A 471 18.55 8.10 -1.95
C ASP A 471 19.84 7.61 -1.25
N TYR A 472 20.52 6.68 -1.91
CA TYR A 472 21.76 6.08 -1.39
C TYR A 472 22.86 7.11 -1.08
N PRO A 473 23.04 8.22 -1.82
CA PRO A 473 23.96 9.28 -1.44
C PRO A 473 23.60 9.93 -0.09
N ALA A 474 22.33 10.34 0.11
CA ALA A 474 21.88 10.93 1.37
C ALA A 474 22.02 9.94 2.53
N ALA A 475 21.58 8.68 2.33
CA ALA A 475 21.74 7.61 3.31
C ALA A 475 23.20 7.39 3.73
N LEU A 476 24.14 7.35 2.76
CA LEU A 476 25.56 7.17 3.03
C LEU A 476 26.13 8.32 3.86
N ASP A 477 25.73 9.56 3.61
CA ASP A 477 26.20 10.72 4.37
C ASP A 477 25.61 10.77 5.78
N ARG A 478 24.36 10.30 5.99
CA ARG A 478 23.83 10.05 7.35
C ARG A 478 24.62 8.95 8.08
N PHE A 479 24.92 7.83 7.43
CA PHE A 479 25.77 6.78 8.05
C PHE A 479 27.16 7.30 8.43
N LYS A 480 27.81 8.12 7.57
CA LYS A 480 29.09 8.79 7.92
C LYS A 480 28.95 9.75 9.10
N ALA A 481 27.84 10.49 9.20
CA ALA A 481 27.58 11.39 10.33
C ALA A 481 27.44 10.62 11.65
N ALA A 482 26.77 9.46 11.64
CA ALA A 482 26.72 8.57 12.80
C ALA A 482 28.13 8.05 13.20
N GLN A 483 28.94 7.62 12.22
CA GLN A 483 30.34 7.22 12.45
C GLN A 483 31.22 8.37 12.98
N ALA A 484 30.97 9.62 12.56
CA ALA A 484 31.67 10.79 13.11
C ALA A 484 31.31 11.01 14.58
N LEU A 485 30.01 11.08 14.89
CA LEU A 485 29.50 11.27 16.24
C LEU A 485 29.99 10.18 17.22
N MET A 486 30.06 8.92 16.77
CA MET A 486 30.61 7.80 17.57
C MET A 486 32.10 7.94 17.90
N ARG A 487 32.88 8.63 17.05
CA ARG A 487 34.32 8.89 17.30
C ARG A 487 34.53 10.11 18.18
N GLU A 488 33.70 11.13 18.05
CA GLU A 488 33.72 12.35 18.86
C GLU A 488 33.18 12.09 20.29
N GLN A 489 32.24 11.15 20.44
CA GLN A 489 31.59 10.80 21.70
C GLN A 489 31.67 9.28 21.97
N PRO A 490 32.81 8.77 22.45
CA PRO A 490 32.96 7.37 22.83
C PRO A 490 31.89 6.96 23.87
N GLY A 491 31.06 5.98 23.51
CA GLY A 491 29.92 5.54 24.34
C GLY A 491 28.56 6.10 23.92
N ALA A 492 28.46 6.98 22.91
CA ALA A 492 27.19 7.46 22.36
C ALA A 492 26.37 6.38 21.62
N ALA A 493 26.94 5.19 21.43
CA ALA A 493 26.27 4.00 20.91
C ALA A 493 26.86 2.73 21.56
N ASP A 494 26.06 1.67 21.61
CA ASP A 494 26.54 0.34 21.98
C ASP A 494 27.27 -0.36 20.81
N PHE A 495 27.90 -1.49 21.09
CA PHE A 495 28.69 -2.25 20.11
C PHE A 495 27.83 -2.79 18.94
N MET A 496 26.56 -3.13 19.18
CA MET A 496 25.68 -3.66 18.12
C MET A 496 25.28 -2.54 17.17
N GLU A 497 24.82 -1.40 17.69
CA GLU A 497 24.54 -0.20 16.89
C GLU A 497 25.76 0.22 16.06
N SER A 498 26.94 0.25 16.69
CA SER A 498 28.21 0.58 16.04
C SER A 498 28.51 -0.36 14.86
N SER A 499 28.41 -1.67 15.09
CA SER A 499 28.66 -2.71 14.08
C SER A 499 27.65 -2.68 12.93
N ILE A 500 26.38 -2.38 13.22
CA ILE A 500 25.34 -2.21 12.21
C ILE A 500 25.62 -0.97 11.35
N ILE A 501 25.89 0.20 11.97
CA ILE A 501 26.19 1.45 11.26
C ILE A 501 27.37 1.27 10.31
N ASP A 502 28.47 0.68 10.79
CA ASP A 502 29.65 0.38 9.98
C ASP A 502 29.36 -0.56 8.80
N THR A 503 28.49 -1.55 9.01
CA THR A 503 28.14 -2.54 7.99
C THR A 503 27.18 -1.97 6.95
N ARG A 504 26.19 -1.19 7.37
CA ARG A 504 25.24 -0.49 6.49
C ARG A 504 25.95 0.61 5.69
N ALA A 505 26.87 1.36 6.30
CA ALA A 505 27.72 2.32 5.60
C ALA A 505 28.48 1.68 4.43
N ARG A 506 29.10 0.51 4.65
CA ARG A 506 29.78 -0.26 3.60
C ARG A 506 28.82 -0.74 2.51
N GLN A 507 27.64 -1.25 2.87
CA GLN A 507 26.64 -1.73 1.91
C GLN A 507 26.09 -0.57 1.04
N VAL A 508 25.73 0.56 1.63
CA VAL A 508 25.21 1.72 0.89
C VAL A 508 26.30 2.36 0.02
N ALA A 509 27.57 2.35 0.46
CA ALA A 509 28.69 2.79 -0.38
C ALA A 509 28.87 1.93 -1.65
N LEU A 510 28.50 0.64 -1.63
CA LEU A 510 28.45 -0.18 -2.84
C LEU A 510 27.27 0.22 -3.74
N LEU A 511 26.07 0.44 -3.19
CA LEU A 511 24.91 0.89 -3.96
C LEU A 511 25.15 2.25 -4.66
N VAL A 512 25.76 3.22 -3.95
CA VAL A 512 26.17 4.51 -4.55
C VAL A 512 27.17 4.30 -5.69
N LYS A 513 28.12 3.36 -5.54
CA LYS A 513 29.09 3.04 -6.59
C LYS A 513 28.43 2.37 -7.79
N GLU A 514 27.48 1.47 -7.58
CA GLU A 514 26.73 0.81 -8.65
C GLU A 514 25.86 1.80 -9.44
N GLN A 515 25.16 2.70 -8.76
CA GLN A 515 24.41 3.80 -9.37
C GLN A 515 25.33 4.71 -10.20
N ALA A 516 26.45 5.16 -9.61
CA ALA A 516 27.43 6.01 -10.30
C ALA A 516 28.24 5.32 -11.42
N LEU A 517 28.13 4.00 -11.56
CA LEU A 517 28.62 3.25 -12.72
C LEU A 517 27.55 3.16 -13.81
N GLN A 518 26.28 2.96 -13.46
CA GLN A 518 25.15 2.99 -14.41
C GLN A 518 25.02 4.37 -15.07
N ASP A 519 25.11 5.44 -14.28
CA ASP A 519 25.07 6.84 -14.76
C ASP A 519 26.25 7.23 -15.69
N LYS A 520 27.22 6.35 -15.88
CA LYS A 520 28.36 6.46 -16.82
C LYS A 520 28.27 5.53 -18.02
N VAL A 521 27.38 4.54 -18.00
CA VAL A 521 27.06 3.69 -19.16
C VAL A 521 25.96 4.35 -20.01
N ASP A 522 25.14 5.20 -19.39
CA ASP A 522 24.02 5.91 -20.02
C ASP A 522 24.40 7.32 -20.55
N ARG A 523 25.70 7.64 -20.64
CA ARG A 523 26.26 8.93 -21.12
C ARG A 523 27.26 8.73 -22.25
#